data_AF-A0A534RAD6-F1
#
_entry.id   AF-A0A534RAD6-F1
#
_cell.length_a   1.000
_cell.length_b   1.000
_cell.length_c   1.000
_cell.angle_alpha   90.00
_cell.angle_beta   90.00
_cell.angle_gamma   90.00
#
_symmetry.space_group_name_H-M   'P 1'
#
loop_
_entity.id
_entity.type
_entity.pdbx_description
1 polymer ?
#
loop_
_entity_poly.entity_id
_entity_poly.type
_entity_poly.pdbx_seq_one_letter_code
_entity_poly.pdbx_strand_id
1 'polypeptide(L)' 'GGAVMVKAVAGGGGRGMRTVRRPDELDDAWARCSSEARAAFGNGDLYVEELLPGARHVEVQVVGDG' A
#
# COMPACT_ATOMS: atom_id res chain seq x y z
N GLY A 1 -6.98 10.52 14.96
CA GLY A 1 -6.09 9.89 13.97
C GLY A 1 -6.89 8.84 13.25
N GLY A 2 -7.00 8.94 11.93
CA GLY A 2 -7.79 8.01 11.11
C GLY A 2 -7.07 6.70 10.85
N ALA A 3 -7.79 5.72 10.30
CA ALA A 3 -7.20 4.49 9.79
C ALA A 3 -6.34 4.79 8.55
N VAL A 4 -5.30 3.99 8.34
CA VAL A 4 -4.36 4.17 7.22
C VAL A 4 -4.18 2.88 6.42
N MET A 5 -3.73 3.02 5.18
CA MET A 5 -3.22 1.95 4.36
C MET A 5 -1.70 2.09 4.25
N VAL A 6 -0.96 1.10 4.70
CA VAL A 6 0.48 0.96 4.45
C VAL A 6 0.67 0.39 3.05
N LYS A 7 1.54 0.98 2.23
CA LYS A 7 1.78 0.57 0.83
C LYS A 7 3.26 0.58 0.51
N ALA A 8 3.71 -0.40 -0.28
CA ALA A 8 5.05 -0.48 -0.81
C ALA A 8 5.25 0.55 -1.93
N VAL A 9 6.40 1.24 -1.92
CA VAL A 9 6.75 2.24 -2.94
C VAL A 9 6.86 1.59 -4.33
N ALA A 10 7.44 0.40 -4.41
CA ALA A 10 7.62 -0.37 -5.65
C ALA A 10 6.56 -1.49 -5.82
N GLY A 11 5.41 -1.38 -5.13
CA GLY A 11 4.39 -2.42 -5.09
C GLY A 11 3.58 -2.59 -6.38
N GLY A 12 2.90 -3.73 -6.51
CA GLY A 12 2.03 -4.05 -7.64
C GLY A 12 1.27 -5.37 -7.45
N GLY A 13 0.15 -5.55 -8.16
CA GLY A 13 -0.63 -6.79 -8.12
C GLY A 13 -1.26 -7.13 -6.77
N GLY A 14 -1.49 -6.11 -5.91
CA GLY A 14 -2.07 -6.26 -4.58
C GLY A 14 -1.10 -6.75 -3.49
N ARG A 15 0.19 -6.86 -3.78
CA ARG A 15 1.23 -7.22 -2.81
C ARG A 15 1.89 -5.99 -2.20
N GLY A 16 2.34 -6.11 -0.97
CA GLY A 16 2.98 -5.01 -0.24
C GLY A 16 1.98 -3.92 0.16
N MET A 17 0.77 -4.29 0.59
CA MET A 17 -0.20 -3.35 1.16
C MET A 17 -0.93 -3.95 2.37
N ARG A 18 -1.18 -3.15 3.42
CA ARG A 18 -1.88 -3.57 4.65
C ARG A 18 -2.70 -2.44 5.24
N THR A 19 -3.92 -2.77 5.65
CA THR A 19 -4.79 -1.84 6.39
C THR A 19 -4.40 -1.81 7.87
N VAL A 20 -4.34 -0.60 8.46
CA VAL A 20 -4.07 -0.34 9.87
C VAL A 20 -5.23 0.50 10.42
N ARG A 21 -6.01 -0.06 11.35
CA ARG A 21 -7.17 0.62 11.95
C ARG A 21 -6.85 1.23 13.30
N ARG A 22 -5.82 0.72 13.97
CA ARG A 22 -5.38 1.22 15.28
C ARG A 22 -3.88 1.51 15.27
N PRO A 23 -3.40 2.52 16.02
CA PRO A 23 -1.99 2.88 16.05
C PRO A 23 -1.06 1.72 16.47
N ASP A 24 -1.52 0.83 17.36
CA ASP A 24 -0.74 -0.31 17.84
C ASP A 24 -0.57 -1.44 16.81
N GLU A 25 -1.32 -1.41 15.70
CA GLU A 25 -1.16 -2.36 14.58
C GLU A 25 -0.05 -1.91 13.60
N LEU A 26 0.44 -0.67 13.71
CA LEU A 26 1.29 -0.06 12.69
C LEU A 26 2.65 -0.74 12.56
N ASP A 27 3.34 -1.01 13.67
CA ASP A 27 4.68 -1.58 13.65
C ASP A 27 4.69 -2.98 13.01
N ASP A 28 3.73 -3.82 13.39
CA ASP A 28 3.55 -5.16 12.82
C ASP A 28 3.19 -5.10 11.33
N ALA A 29 2.29 -4.18 10.94
CA ALA A 29 1.93 -3.99 9.55
C ALA A 29 3.13 -3.51 8.72
N TRP A 30 3.92 -2.57 9.26
CA TRP A 30 5.10 -2.02 8.61
C TRP A 30 6.17 -3.08 8.40
N ALA A 31 6.54 -3.85 9.44
CA ALA A 31 7.55 -4.89 9.35
C ALA A 31 7.18 -5.97 8.30
N ARG A 32 5.92 -6.44 8.33
CA ARG A 32 5.44 -7.47 7.38
C ARG A 32 5.38 -6.94 5.96
N CYS A 33 4.88 -5.72 5.77
CA CYS A 33 4.78 -5.09 4.46
C CYS A 33 6.18 -4.84 3.86
N SER A 34 7.15 -4.38 4.66
CA SER A 34 8.51 -4.11 4.21
C SER A 34 9.24 -5.39 3.81
N SER A 35 9.08 -6.46 4.60
CA SER A 35 9.64 -7.78 4.28
C SER A 35 9.04 -8.34 2.98
N GLU A 36 7.72 -8.25 2.80
CA GLU A 36 7.03 -8.69 1.60
C GLU A 36 7.48 -7.88 0.37
N ALA A 37 7.56 -6.56 0.51
CA ALA A 37 7.98 -5.65 -0.54
C ALA A 37 9.42 -5.93 -0.99
N ARG A 38 10.35 -6.11 -0.04
CA ARG A 38 11.74 -6.46 -0.35
C ARG A 38 11.84 -7.81 -1.05
N ALA A 39 11.07 -8.81 -0.63
CA ALA A 39 11.09 -10.14 -1.24
C ALA A 39 10.48 -10.15 -2.65
N ALA A 40 9.41 -9.37 -2.89
CA ALA A 40 8.70 -9.36 -4.16
C ALA A 40 9.29 -8.38 -5.20
N PHE A 41 9.85 -7.25 -4.73
CA PHE A 41 10.20 -6.11 -5.59
C PHE A 41 11.65 -5.62 -5.38
N GLY A 42 12.42 -6.24 -4.48
CA GLY A 42 13.80 -5.82 -4.17
C GLY A 42 13.90 -4.50 -3.38
N ASN A 43 12.78 -3.83 -3.12
CA ASN A 43 12.70 -2.58 -2.37
C ASN A 43 11.72 -2.73 -1.19
N GLY A 44 12.20 -2.46 0.03
CA GLY A 44 11.42 -2.57 1.27
C GLY A 44 10.81 -1.25 1.74
N ASP A 45 10.94 -0.16 0.97
CA ASP A 45 10.46 1.16 1.33
C ASP A 45 8.93 1.22 1.25
N LEU A 46 8.34 1.86 2.24
CA LEU A 46 6.89 1.95 2.43
C LEU A 46 6.47 3.41 2.63
N TYR A 47 5.18 3.65 2.41
CA TYR A 47 4.50 4.89 2.73
C TYR A 47 3.09 4.60 3.25
N VAL A 48 2.41 5.65 3.75
CA VAL A 48 1.03 5.54 4.24
C VAL A 48 0.10 6.49 3.49
N GLU A 49 -1.11 6.02 3.23
CA GLU A 49 -2.24 6.81 2.73
C GLU A 49 -3.39 6.74 3.74
N GLU A 50 -4.29 7.72 3.71
CA GLU A 50 -5.55 7.62 4.44
C GLU A 50 -6.39 6.46 3.89
N LEU A 51 -6.94 5.63 4.79
CA LEU A 51 -7.86 4.58 4.39
C LEU A 51 -9.24 5.19 4.13
N LEU A 52 -9.74 5.08 2.89
CA LEU A 52 -11.08 5.51 2.50
C LEU A 52 -12.07 4.32 2.47
N PRO A 53 -12.94 4.15 3.49
CA PRO A 53 -13.89 3.04 3.52
C PRO A 53 -14.98 3.21 2.47
N GLY A 54 -15.37 2.12 1.80
CA GLY A 54 -16.44 2.15 0.80
C GLY A 54 -16.06 2.82 -0.52
N ALA A 55 -14.78 3.13 -0.75
CA ALA A 55 -14.30 3.64 -2.02
C ALA A 55 -14.53 2.63 -3.15
N ARG A 56 -14.88 3.14 -4.34
CA ARG A 56 -14.94 2.35 -5.58
C ARG A 56 -13.61 2.47 -6.31
N HIS A 57 -13.06 1.34 -6.72
CA HIS A 57 -11.89 1.31 -7.58
C HIS A 57 -12.31 1.55 -9.04
N VAL A 58 -11.76 2.60 -9.66
CA VAL A 58 -12.04 2.97 -11.06
C VAL A 58 -10.70 3.22 -11.76
N GLU A 59 -10.53 2.62 -12.93
CA GLU A 59 -9.34 2.80 -13.78
C GLU A 59 -9.78 3.35 -15.14
N VAL A 60 -8.98 4.26 -15.70
CA VAL A 60 -9.27 4.89 -17.00
C VAL A 60 -8.15 4.54 -17.97
N GLN A 61 -8.52 3.94 -19.10
CA GLN A 61 -7.58 3.64 -20.18
C GLN A 61 -7.24 4.94 -20.94
N VAL A 62 -5.94 5.15 -21.18
CA VAL A 62 -5.42 6.29 -21.96
C VAL A 62 -4.61 5.77 -23.16
N VAL A 63 -4.61 6.50 -24.27
CA VAL A 63 -3.84 6.23 -25.51
C VAL A 63 -3.28 7.57 -26.03
N GLY A 64 -2.05 7.58 -26.55
CA GLY A 64 -1.42 8.76 -27.16
C GLY A 64 -0.44 8.36 -28.27
N ASP A 65 -0.30 9.23 -29.27
CA ASP A 65 0.44 8.99 -30.52
C ASP A 65 1.67 9.90 -30.73
N GLY A 66 1.84 10.96 -29.93
CA GLY A 66 3.05 11.81 -29.88
C GLY A 66 2.80 13.29 -30.13
#